data_AF-A0A059EYQ4-F1
#
_entry.id   AF-A0A059EYQ4-F1
#
_cell.length_a   1.000
_cell.length_b   1.000
_cell.length_c   1.000
_cell.angle_alpha   90.00
_cell.angle_beta   90.00
_cell.angle_gamma   90.00
#
_symmetry.space_group_name_H-M   'P 1'
#
loop_
_entity.id
_entity.type
_entity.pdbx_description
1 polymer ?
#
loop_
_entity_poly.entity_id
_entity_poly.type
_entity_poly.pdbx_seq_one_letter_code
_entity_poly.pdbx_strand_id
1 'polypeptide(L)'
;MIVFVGIPDQQLKILDHVPEGILVKKLDLQSISCNGLASIISASEKLYETDKRINNVINGIFTYIKTHYPSEFINLEKEFTKNTFETNMYKVVLENNLPMKSKRKLSERRITIEDYLTRTEHLFREIEKEYAEQQNEFIKSIKRNEQCKRKVGTDLKDAVLNNFCSEEKHEFLMNFYVVKNKKDNKVINIIFSNEKLFEGSLKLIAQDNSNELYTFIGLKSTEEQVKEDCKKYDFLYKSFIKEEEFKIIKDNLNDYEENKNSHFIFLRSTFVKLTELICNFRFSKAYLDCILSYGLPPDYVFYSVFSDKTKELNEFLSAFSKEADMYVNIKKYTDKMYGDLVVVNVNLPIYEEDIF
;
A
#
# COMPACT_ATOMS: atom_id res chain seq x y z
N MET A 1 1.32 -6.26 21.26
CA MET A 1 1.78 -7.50 20.57
C MET A 1 0.75 -8.60 20.79
N ILE A 2 0.28 -9.30 19.72
CA ILE A 2 -0.48 -10.56 19.88
C ILE A 2 0.47 -11.73 19.78
N VAL A 3 0.29 -12.70 20.66
CA VAL A 3 0.89 -14.02 20.56
C VAL A 3 -0.21 -15.07 20.48
N PHE A 4 -0.10 -15.99 19.52
CA PHE A 4 -0.87 -17.23 19.53
C PHE A 4 -0.08 -18.32 20.21
N VAL A 5 -0.75 -19.00 21.13
CA VAL A 5 -0.19 -20.09 21.93
C VAL A 5 -1.08 -21.32 21.75
N GLY A 6 -0.49 -22.46 21.42
CA GLY A 6 -1.18 -23.74 21.37
C GLY A 6 -0.60 -24.70 22.40
N ILE A 7 -1.46 -25.41 23.13
CA ILE A 7 -1.08 -26.40 24.14
C ILE A 7 -2.03 -27.60 24.09
N PRO A 8 -1.66 -28.79 24.60
CA PRO A 8 -2.61 -29.88 24.83
C PRO A 8 -3.76 -29.44 25.75
N ASP A 9 -4.96 -30.00 25.55
CA ASP A 9 -6.16 -29.70 26.34
C ASP A 9 -5.97 -30.12 27.81
N GLN A 10 -5.53 -29.17 28.61
CA GLN A 10 -5.19 -29.32 30.01
C GLN A 10 -5.60 -28.05 30.76
N GLN A 11 -6.08 -28.22 32.00
CA GLN A 11 -6.42 -27.09 32.85
C GLN A 11 -5.14 -26.46 33.41
N LEU A 12 -4.75 -25.31 32.87
CA LEU A 12 -3.65 -24.49 33.41
C LEU A 12 -4.20 -23.47 34.41
N LYS A 13 -3.63 -23.46 35.62
CA LYS A 13 -4.02 -22.56 36.72
C LYS A 13 -3.64 -21.11 36.45
N ILE A 14 -2.58 -20.85 35.67
CA ILE A 14 -2.23 -19.48 35.27
C ILE A 14 -3.35 -18.76 34.50
N LEU A 15 -4.26 -19.51 33.86
CA LEU A 15 -5.42 -18.93 33.18
C LEU A 15 -6.48 -18.41 34.16
N ASP A 16 -6.49 -18.88 35.41
CA ASP A 16 -7.37 -18.39 36.46
C ASP A 16 -6.83 -17.09 37.12
N HIS A 17 -5.57 -16.76 36.86
CA HIS A 17 -4.84 -15.64 37.48
C HIS A 17 -4.09 -14.81 36.43
N VAL A 18 -4.77 -14.46 35.33
CA VAL A 18 -4.21 -13.58 34.30
C VAL A 18 -3.93 -12.20 34.89
N PRO A 19 -2.69 -11.67 34.81
CA PRO A 19 -2.34 -10.35 35.32
C PRO A 19 -3.17 -9.22 34.70
N GLU A 20 -3.41 -8.16 35.48
CA GLU A 20 -4.09 -6.96 35.01
C GLU A 20 -3.27 -6.30 33.88
N GLY A 21 -3.87 -6.14 32.70
CA GLY A 21 -3.19 -5.64 31.49
C GLY A 21 -2.79 -6.71 30.48
N ILE A 22 -3.08 -7.98 30.76
CA ILE A 22 -2.95 -9.09 29.81
C ILE A 22 -4.35 -9.59 29.44
N LEU A 23 -4.61 -9.69 28.13
CA LEU A 23 -5.84 -10.25 27.61
C LEU A 23 -5.55 -11.63 27.04
N VAL A 24 -6.20 -12.65 27.62
CA VAL A 24 -6.13 -14.03 27.12
C VAL A 24 -7.51 -14.42 26.63
N LYS A 25 -7.58 -14.96 25.42
CA LYS A 25 -8.83 -15.46 24.86
C LYS A 25 -8.62 -16.82 24.22
N LYS A 26 -9.45 -17.77 24.63
CA LYS A 26 -9.49 -19.10 24.03
C LYS A 26 -10.02 -18.99 22.59
N LEU A 27 -9.33 -19.65 21.67
CA LEU A 27 -9.67 -19.71 20.26
C LEU A 27 -10.31 -21.07 19.99
N ASP A 28 -11.51 -21.06 19.41
CA ASP A 28 -12.19 -22.26 18.96
C ASP A 28 -11.72 -22.60 17.54
N LEU A 29 -10.65 -23.40 17.46
CA LEU A 29 -10.05 -23.79 16.18
C LEU A 29 -10.60 -25.13 15.72
N GLN A 30 -10.95 -25.20 14.44
CA GLN A 30 -11.30 -26.47 13.81
C GLN A 30 -10.03 -27.27 13.50
N SER A 31 -10.06 -28.56 13.79
CA SER A 31 -8.99 -29.47 13.38
C SER A 31 -8.91 -29.54 11.85
N ILE A 32 -7.69 -29.48 11.32
CA ILE A 32 -7.41 -29.57 9.90
C ILE A 32 -6.84 -30.96 9.62
N SER A 33 -7.43 -31.66 8.64
CA SER A 33 -6.93 -32.99 8.29
C SER A 33 -5.56 -32.91 7.62
N CYS A 34 -4.66 -33.83 7.97
CA CYS A 34 -3.32 -33.91 7.39
C CYS A 34 -3.12 -35.29 6.78
N ASN A 35 -2.54 -35.37 5.57
CA ASN A 35 -2.35 -36.63 4.85
C ASN A 35 -1.19 -37.48 5.41
N GLY A 36 -0.29 -36.86 6.18
CA GLY A 36 0.82 -37.55 6.84
C GLY A 36 1.91 -36.57 7.31
N LEU A 37 2.97 -37.08 7.94
CA LEU A 37 4.05 -36.26 8.50
C LEU A 37 4.81 -35.46 7.42
N ALA A 38 5.09 -36.06 6.27
CA ALA A 38 5.75 -35.37 5.16
C ALA A 38 4.93 -34.17 4.64
N SER A 39 3.60 -34.34 4.64
CA SER A 39 2.63 -33.30 4.28
C SER A 39 2.66 -32.14 5.28
N ILE A 40 2.74 -32.43 6.58
CA ILE A 40 2.87 -31.42 7.64
C ILE A 40 4.16 -30.62 7.51
N ILE A 41 5.30 -31.27 7.27
CA ILE A 41 6.60 -30.60 7.11
C ILE A 41 6.57 -29.68 5.89
N SER A 42 6.13 -30.20 4.73
CA SER A 42 6.02 -29.41 3.50
C SER A 42 5.04 -28.23 3.66
N ALA A 43 3.94 -28.44 4.36
CA ALA A 43 2.97 -27.39 4.67
C ALA A 43 3.56 -26.30 5.58
N SER A 44 4.38 -26.66 6.57
CA SER A 44 5.06 -25.70 7.46
C SER A 44 6.08 -24.83 6.72
N GLU A 45 6.89 -25.41 5.84
CA GLU A 45 7.84 -24.67 5.00
C GLU A 45 7.11 -23.67 4.08
N LYS A 46 6.05 -24.13 3.42
CA LYS A 46 5.23 -23.31 2.52
C LYS A 46 4.53 -22.16 3.26
N LEU A 47 4.04 -22.41 4.47
CA LEU A 47 3.46 -21.39 5.34
C LEU A 47 4.48 -20.31 5.68
N TYR A 48 5.71 -20.69 6.01
CA TYR A 48 6.77 -19.75 6.35
C TYR A 48 7.13 -18.83 5.17
N GLU A 49 7.31 -19.38 3.98
CA GLU A 49 7.60 -18.59 2.78
C GLU A 49 6.45 -17.63 2.44
N THR A 50 5.21 -18.11 2.55
CA THR A 50 4.03 -17.30 2.21
C THR A 50 3.78 -16.20 3.23
N ASP A 51 3.94 -16.49 4.54
CA ASP A 51 3.85 -15.48 5.61
C ASP A 51 4.86 -14.35 5.39
N LYS A 52 6.11 -14.69 5.06
CA LYS A 52 7.15 -13.68 4.76
C LYS A 52 6.76 -12.80 3.56
N ARG A 53 6.23 -13.40 2.50
CA ARG A 53 5.78 -12.63 1.32
C ARG A 53 4.61 -11.71 1.64
N ILE A 54 3.62 -12.19 2.39
CA ILE A 54 2.47 -11.37 2.82
C ILE A 54 2.95 -10.20 3.68
N ASN A 55 3.83 -10.45 4.66
CA ASN A 55 4.44 -9.40 5.50
C ASN A 55 5.12 -8.32 4.66
N ASN A 56 5.91 -8.70 3.65
CA ASN A 56 6.59 -7.73 2.79
C ASN A 56 5.60 -6.82 2.06
N VAL A 57 4.50 -7.36 1.56
CA VAL A 57 3.46 -6.57 0.88
C VAL A 57 2.73 -5.66 1.87
N ILE A 58 2.37 -6.19 3.04
CA ILE A 58 1.76 -5.42 4.14
C ILE A 58 2.65 -4.24 4.54
N ASN A 59 3.94 -4.49 4.78
CA ASN A 59 4.92 -3.46 5.16
C ASN A 59 5.08 -2.44 4.04
N GLY A 60 5.15 -2.88 2.78
CA GLY A 60 5.21 -2.00 1.62
C GLY A 60 4.01 -1.06 1.51
N ILE A 61 2.79 -1.60 1.67
CA ILE A 61 1.56 -0.80 1.69
C ILE A 61 1.59 0.18 2.87
N PHE A 62 1.95 -0.28 4.05
CA PHE A 62 1.98 0.53 5.26
C PHE A 62 2.96 1.71 5.14
N THR A 63 4.19 1.45 4.71
CA THR A 63 5.20 2.49 4.45
C THR A 63 4.70 3.47 3.38
N TYR A 64 4.08 2.98 2.31
CA TYR A 64 3.54 3.83 1.26
C TYR A 64 2.45 4.76 1.79
N ILE A 65 1.51 4.24 2.60
CA ILE A 65 0.45 5.04 3.24
C ILE A 65 1.08 6.10 4.15
N LYS A 66 2.04 5.71 5.02
CA LYS A 66 2.73 6.63 5.93
C LYS A 66 3.41 7.78 5.19
N THR A 67 4.03 7.50 4.05
CA THR A 67 4.76 8.51 3.26
C THR A 67 3.83 9.41 2.42
N HIS A 68 2.80 8.83 1.78
CA HIS A 68 2.00 9.55 0.78
C HIS A 68 0.63 10.03 1.27
N TYR A 69 0.16 9.51 2.41
CA TYR A 69 -1.14 9.80 3.01
C TYR A 69 -1.02 10.03 4.53
N PRO A 70 -0.21 11.00 5.00
CA PRO A 70 0.11 11.15 6.42
C PRO A 70 -1.12 11.46 7.28
N SER A 71 -2.07 12.24 6.76
CA SER A 71 -3.30 12.59 7.49
C SER A 71 -4.20 11.37 7.67
N GLU A 72 -4.35 10.58 6.62
CA GLU A 72 -5.15 9.37 6.62
C GLU A 72 -4.45 8.24 7.38
N PHE A 73 -3.12 8.21 7.36
CA PHE A 73 -2.29 7.32 8.16
C PHE A 73 -2.58 7.46 9.64
N ILE A 74 -2.68 8.70 10.17
CA ILE A 74 -3.03 8.93 11.59
C ILE A 74 -4.40 8.31 11.92
N ASN A 75 -5.36 8.36 11.01
CA ASN A 75 -6.68 7.75 11.21
C ASN A 75 -6.61 6.22 11.10
N LEU A 76 -5.85 5.70 10.14
CA LEU A 76 -5.62 4.28 9.97
C LEU A 76 -4.91 3.69 11.21
N GLU A 77 -3.86 4.35 11.68
CA GLU A 77 -3.14 4.02 12.89
C GLU A 77 -4.09 3.98 14.08
N LYS A 78 -4.95 5.00 14.27
CA LYS A 78 -6.01 4.99 15.31
C LYS A 78 -6.97 3.81 15.16
N GLU A 79 -7.39 3.45 13.95
CA GLU A 79 -8.22 2.25 13.76
C GLU A 79 -7.52 0.95 14.12
N PHE A 80 -6.19 0.95 14.08
CA PHE A 80 -5.35 -0.17 14.50
C PHE A 80 -4.65 0.05 15.85
N THR A 81 -5.01 1.10 16.60
CA THR A 81 -4.56 1.29 17.98
C THR A 81 -5.19 0.25 18.92
N LYS A 82 -4.57 0.10 20.10
CA LYS A 82 -4.95 -0.84 21.16
C LYS A 82 -6.47 -1.04 21.36
N ASN A 83 -7.23 0.04 21.57
CA ASN A 83 -8.64 -0.07 21.98
C ASN A 83 -9.55 -0.56 20.84
N THR A 84 -9.22 -0.25 19.59
CA THR A 84 -9.93 -0.71 18.39
C THR A 84 -9.49 -2.11 17.97
N PHE A 85 -8.26 -2.50 18.31
CA PHE A 85 -7.76 -3.84 18.09
C PHE A 85 -8.51 -4.90 18.92
N GLU A 86 -8.77 -4.62 20.19
CA GLU A 86 -9.54 -5.47 21.13
C GLU A 86 -11.00 -5.68 20.67
N THR A 87 -11.58 -4.70 19.97
CA THR A 87 -13.03 -4.66 19.69
C THR A 87 -13.38 -4.98 18.23
N ASN A 88 -12.60 -4.47 17.27
CA ASN A 88 -12.89 -4.56 15.85
C ASN A 88 -11.96 -5.53 15.13
N MET A 89 -10.65 -5.44 15.31
CA MET A 89 -9.73 -6.31 14.56
C MET A 89 -9.77 -7.76 15.08
N TYR A 90 -9.78 -7.99 16.41
CA TYR A 90 -9.97 -9.34 16.96
C TYR A 90 -11.27 -10.00 16.45
N LYS A 91 -12.37 -9.25 16.43
CA LYS A 91 -13.70 -9.72 16.00
C LYS A 91 -13.80 -9.92 14.49
N VAL A 92 -13.28 -8.97 13.71
CA VAL A 92 -13.30 -8.98 12.24
C VAL A 92 -12.29 -9.96 11.67
N VAL A 93 -11.09 -10.05 12.25
CA VAL A 93 -9.95 -10.82 11.74
C VAL A 93 -9.84 -12.21 12.36
N LEU A 94 -10.14 -12.39 13.65
CA LEU A 94 -10.00 -13.70 14.29
C LEU A 94 -11.37 -14.39 14.39
N GLU A 95 -12.39 -13.77 15.00
CA GLU A 95 -13.67 -14.47 15.17
C GLU A 95 -14.43 -14.77 13.86
N ASN A 96 -14.20 -14.02 12.79
CA ASN A 96 -14.88 -14.22 11.51
C ASN A 96 -14.06 -15.01 10.48
N ASN A 97 -12.72 -14.98 10.57
CA ASN A 97 -11.85 -15.56 9.55
C ASN A 97 -11.02 -16.76 10.01
N LEU A 98 -11.03 -17.13 11.31
CA LEU A 98 -10.55 -18.43 11.78
C LEU A 98 -11.14 -19.56 10.91
N PRO A 99 -10.40 -20.68 10.67
CA PRO A 99 -10.74 -21.71 9.70
C PRO A 99 -12.23 -22.11 9.75
N MET A 100 -12.99 -21.39 8.93
CA MET A 100 -14.42 -21.45 8.64
C MET A 100 -15.37 -21.64 9.82
N LYS A 101 -16.04 -20.54 10.23
CA LYS A 101 -17.42 -20.51 10.81
C LYS A 101 -18.50 -21.08 9.85
N SER A 102 -18.14 -22.06 9.03
CA SER A 102 -19.09 -22.92 8.35
C SER A 102 -19.86 -23.71 9.40
N LYS A 103 -21.20 -23.78 9.29
CA LYS A 103 -22.04 -24.66 10.12
C LYS A 103 -21.63 -26.15 10.06
N ARG A 104 -20.73 -26.52 9.14
CA ARG A 104 -20.12 -27.85 8.97
C ARG A 104 -18.62 -27.77 9.25
N LYS A 105 -18.09 -28.71 10.03
CA LYS A 105 -16.66 -28.79 10.38
C LYS A 105 -15.79 -28.97 9.13
N LEU A 106 -14.59 -28.39 9.06
CA LEU A 106 -13.63 -28.61 7.97
C LEU A 106 -13.29 -30.09 7.78
N SER A 107 -13.28 -30.86 8.87
CA SER A 107 -13.15 -32.32 8.88
C SER A 107 -14.28 -33.03 8.11
N GLU A 108 -15.50 -32.49 8.10
CA GLU A 108 -16.64 -33.03 7.33
C GLU A 108 -16.51 -32.73 5.83
N ARG A 109 -15.73 -31.70 5.47
CA ARG A 109 -15.45 -31.34 4.07
C ARG A 109 -14.25 -32.10 3.49
N ARG A 110 -13.53 -32.91 4.30
CA ARG A 110 -12.27 -33.59 3.93
C ARG A 110 -11.23 -32.63 3.32
N ILE A 111 -11.19 -31.38 3.79
CA ILE A 111 -10.18 -30.42 3.35
C ILE A 111 -8.89 -30.72 4.10
N THR A 112 -7.83 -31.00 3.34
CA THR A 112 -6.50 -31.24 3.87
C THR A 112 -5.79 -29.91 4.14
N ILE A 113 -4.72 -29.91 4.95
CA ILE A 113 -3.91 -28.72 5.16
C ILE A 113 -3.34 -28.21 3.82
N GLU A 114 -2.96 -29.10 2.91
CA GLU A 114 -2.43 -28.74 1.60
C GLU A 114 -3.48 -28.05 0.73
N ASP A 115 -4.72 -28.54 0.75
CA ASP A 115 -5.84 -27.90 0.05
C ASP A 115 -6.11 -26.50 0.60
N TYR A 116 -6.08 -26.37 1.93
CA TYR A 116 -6.26 -25.10 2.61
C TYR A 116 -5.14 -24.11 2.25
N LEU A 117 -3.88 -24.53 2.31
CA LEU A 117 -2.73 -23.70 1.95
C LEU A 117 -2.77 -23.29 0.49
N THR A 118 -3.12 -24.21 -0.41
CA THR A 118 -3.19 -23.92 -1.85
C THR A 118 -4.27 -22.90 -2.16
N ARG A 119 -5.45 -23.00 -1.51
CA ARG A 119 -6.51 -21.99 -1.64
C ARG A 119 -6.10 -20.64 -1.09
N THR A 120 -5.49 -20.63 0.09
CA THR A 120 -5.08 -19.40 0.77
C THR A 120 -3.93 -18.71 0.01
N GLU A 121 -3.00 -19.48 -0.55
CA GLU A 121 -1.95 -18.97 -1.44
C GLU A 121 -2.53 -18.42 -2.75
N HIS A 122 -3.54 -19.07 -3.33
CA HIS A 122 -4.23 -18.55 -4.51
C HIS A 122 -4.84 -17.18 -4.22
N LEU A 123 -5.56 -17.06 -3.10
CA LEU A 123 -6.11 -15.79 -2.65
C LEU A 123 -5.02 -14.72 -2.46
N PHE A 124 -3.89 -15.09 -1.86
CA PHE A 124 -2.75 -14.17 -1.74
C PHE A 124 -2.26 -13.69 -3.10
N ARG A 125 -2.06 -14.59 -4.07
CA ARG A 125 -1.57 -14.25 -5.42
C ARG A 125 -2.55 -13.34 -6.17
N GLU A 126 -3.85 -13.53 -5.99
CA GLU A 126 -4.87 -12.64 -6.56
C GLU A 126 -4.75 -11.23 -5.98
N ILE A 127 -4.64 -11.12 -4.65
CA ILE A 127 -4.48 -9.82 -3.97
C ILE A 127 -3.14 -9.16 -4.38
N GLU A 128 -2.04 -9.92 -4.44
CA GLU A 128 -0.72 -9.42 -4.83
C GLU A 128 -0.74 -8.88 -6.27
N LYS A 129 -1.40 -9.59 -7.18
CA LYS A 129 -1.57 -9.16 -8.57
C LYS A 129 -2.42 -7.91 -8.67
N GLU A 130 -3.58 -7.87 -8.02
CA GLU A 130 -4.47 -6.71 -8.00
C GLU A 130 -3.75 -5.47 -7.44
N TYR A 131 -3.00 -5.65 -6.35
CA TYR A 131 -2.15 -4.61 -5.76
C TYR A 131 -1.12 -4.08 -6.76
N ALA A 132 -0.38 -4.96 -7.43
CA ALA A 132 0.64 -4.54 -8.39
C ALA A 132 0.02 -3.78 -9.59
N GLU A 133 -1.13 -4.22 -10.09
CA GLU A 133 -1.83 -3.57 -11.20
C GLU A 133 -2.32 -2.16 -10.81
N GLN A 134 -3.06 -2.06 -9.71
CA GLN A 134 -3.62 -0.79 -9.21
C GLN A 134 -2.52 0.22 -8.83
N GLN A 135 -1.45 -0.25 -8.18
CA GLN A 135 -0.31 0.60 -7.83
C GLN A 135 0.38 1.15 -9.08
N ASN A 136 0.54 0.32 -10.12
CA ASN A 136 1.13 0.75 -11.39
C ASN A 136 0.24 1.76 -12.13
N GLU A 137 -1.08 1.59 -12.09
CA GLU A 137 -2.02 2.57 -12.64
C GLU A 137 -1.96 3.90 -11.91
N PHE A 138 -1.90 3.88 -10.57
CA PHE A 138 -1.77 5.09 -9.78
C PHE A 138 -0.45 5.82 -10.05
N ILE A 139 0.68 5.12 -10.16
CA ILE A 139 1.96 5.71 -10.55
C ILE A 139 1.89 6.39 -11.92
N LYS A 140 1.18 5.78 -12.89
CA LYS A 140 0.93 6.42 -14.19
C LYS A 140 0.08 7.68 -14.03
N SER A 141 -0.93 7.66 -13.16
CA SER A 141 -1.78 8.82 -12.85
C SER A 141 -0.96 9.97 -12.24
N ILE A 142 -0.04 9.69 -11.30
CA ILE A 142 0.89 10.69 -10.73
C ILE A 142 1.70 11.35 -11.84
N LYS A 143 2.35 10.55 -12.70
CA LYS A 143 3.18 11.08 -13.80
C LYS A 143 2.37 11.94 -14.77
N ARG A 144 1.14 11.52 -15.10
CA ARG A 144 0.23 12.30 -15.96
C ARG A 144 -0.17 13.61 -15.29
N ASN A 145 -0.50 13.59 -14.00
CA ASN A 145 -0.84 14.79 -13.23
C ASN A 145 0.32 15.78 -13.16
N GLU A 146 1.55 15.30 -12.91
CA GLU A 146 2.75 16.17 -12.93
C GLU A 146 2.95 16.83 -14.29
N GLN A 147 2.78 16.10 -15.39
CA GLN A 147 2.85 16.66 -16.74
C GLN A 147 1.76 17.70 -16.98
N CYS A 148 0.52 17.43 -16.53
CA CYS A 148 -0.58 18.37 -16.63
C CYS A 148 -0.34 19.62 -15.78
N LYS A 149 0.19 19.48 -14.56
CA LYS A 149 0.53 20.60 -13.67
C LYS A 149 1.59 21.51 -14.28
N ARG A 150 2.60 20.96 -14.95
CA ARG A 150 3.58 21.78 -15.69
C ARG A 150 2.93 22.55 -16.83
N LYS A 151 2.02 21.91 -17.57
CA LYS A 151 1.27 22.55 -18.66
C LYS A 151 0.30 23.64 -18.17
N VAL A 152 -0.35 23.46 -17.03
CA VAL A 152 -1.27 24.46 -16.44
C VAL A 152 -0.56 25.46 -15.51
N GLY A 153 0.73 25.24 -15.26
CA GLY A 153 1.55 26.02 -14.35
C GLY A 153 1.85 27.44 -14.83
N THR A 154 2.68 28.12 -14.04
CA THR A 154 3.09 29.52 -14.27
C THR A 154 4.48 29.67 -14.91
N ASP A 155 5.25 28.59 -15.01
CA ASP A 155 6.55 28.61 -15.72
C ASP A 155 6.28 28.74 -17.22
N LEU A 156 6.67 29.88 -17.81
CA LEU A 156 6.39 30.20 -19.20
C LEU A 156 7.06 29.22 -20.18
N LYS A 157 8.12 28.50 -19.77
CA LYS A 157 8.75 27.49 -20.63
C LYS A 157 7.90 26.26 -20.82
N ASP A 158 7.21 25.81 -19.78
CA ASP A 158 6.45 24.56 -19.79
C ASP A 158 4.94 24.79 -19.96
N ALA A 159 4.43 25.92 -19.49
CA ALA A 159 3.02 26.24 -19.50
C ALA A 159 2.47 26.38 -20.93
N VAL A 160 1.22 25.96 -21.11
CA VAL A 160 0.51 26.13 -22.38
C VAL A 160 0.02 27.56 -22.52
N LEU A 161 0.05 28.05 -23.76
CA LEU A 161 -0.31 29.43 -24.07
C LEU A 161 -1.77 29.76 -23.68
N ASN A 162 -2.65 28.76 -23.74
CA ASN A 162 -4.06 28.84 -23.36
C ASN A 162 -4.31 29.31 -21.91
N ASN A 163 -3.29 29.29 -21.03
CA ASN A 163 -3.41 29.85 -19.68
C ASN A 163 -3.34 31.38 -19.64
N PHE A 164 -2.68 32.01 -20.63
CA PHE A 164 -2.30 33.42 -20.60
C PHE A 164 -3.11 34.28 -21.55
N CYS A 165 -3.58 33.71 -22.66
CA CYS A 165 -4.35 34.41 -23.68
C CYS A 165 -5.31 33.48 -24.41
N SER A 166 -6.26 34.07 -25.14
CA SER A 166 -7.16 33.38 -26.07
C SER A 166 -6.62 33.44 -27.50
N GLU A 167 -6.91 32.42 -28.29
CA GLU A 167 -6.53 32.39 -29.70
C GLU A 167 -7.39 33.37 -30.52
N GLU A 168 -6.74 34.36 -31.15
CA GLU A 168 -7.39 35.29 -32.09
C GLU A 168 -7.18 34.79 -33.53
N LYS A 169 -8.28 34.54 -34.23
CA LYS A 169 -8.26 34.02 -35.61
C LYS A 169 -8.53 35.15 -36.60
N HIS A 170 -7.51 35.50 -37.37
CA HIS A 170 -7.64 36.40 -38.52
C HIS A 170 -7.39 35.64 -39.83
N GLU A 171 -7.79 36.20 -40.97
CA GLU A 171 -7.67 35.52 -42.27
C GLU A 171 -6.19 35.39 -42.71
N PHE A 172 -5.45 36.50 -42.72
CA PHE A 172 -4.07 36.58 -43.21
C PHE A 172 -3.02 36.87 -42.14
N LEU A 173 -3.44 37.42 -41.00
CA LEU A 173 -2.58 37.77 -39.87
C LEU A 173 -2.64 36.68 -38.80
N MET A 174 -1.57 36.57 -38.02
CA MET A 174 -1.58 35.80 -36.78
C MET A 174 -0.73 36.48 -35.71
N ASN A 175 -1.09 36.22 -34.45
CA ASN A 175 -0.27 36.55 -33.30
C ASN A 175 0.80 35.46 -33.13
N PHE A 176 2.07 35.87 -33.10
CA PHE A 176 3.19 35.03 -32.75
C PHE A 176 3.52 35.20 -31.27
N TYR A 177 3.80 34.09 -30.58
CA TYR A 177 4.09 34.09 -29.15
C TYR A 177 5.46 33.51 -28.90
N VAL A 178 6.31 34.29 -28.22
CA VAL A 178 7.72 33.98 -28.04
C VAL A 178 8.11 34.19 -26.59
N VAL A 179 8.70 33.16 -25.99
CA VAL A 179 9.25 33.20 -24.64
C VAL A 179 10.74 33.47 -24.72
N LYS A 180 11.18 34.53 -24.04
CA LYS A 180 12.56 34.95 -23.92
C LYS A 180 13.04 34.72 -22.50
N ASN A 181 14.27 34.23 -22.32
CA ASN A 181 14.94 34.21 -21.02
C ASN A 181 15.46 35.61 -20.66
N LYS A 182 15.15 36.10 -19.45
CA LYS A 182 15.59 37.40 -18.93
C LYS A 182 17.11 37.54 -18.86
N LYS A 183 17.83 36.42 -18.69
CA LYS A 183 19.30 36.39 -18.65
C LYS A 183 19.94 36.57 -20.04
N ASP A 184 19.18 36.41 -21.13
CA ASP A 184 19.71 36.67 -22.47
C ASP A 184 19.65 38.16 -22.79
N ASN A 185 20.81 38.72 -23.15
CA ASN A 185 20.97 40.12 -23.53
C ASN A 185 20.36 40.42 -24.91
N LYS A 186 20.03 39.39 -25.71
CA LYS A 186 19.38 39.58 -27.01
C LYS A 186 18.00 40.22 -26.84
N VAL A 187 17.76 41.30 -27.58
CA VAL A 187 16.46 41.97 -27.62
C VAL A 187 15.58 41.25 -28.64
N ILE A 188 14.30 41.07 -28.33
CA ILE A 188 13.36 40.37 -29.21
C ILE A 188 13.16 41.08 -30.56
N ASN A 189 13.43 42.39 -30.62
CA ASN A 189 13.41 43.21 -31.83
C ASN A 189 14.32 42.64 -32.94
N ILE A 190 15.30 41.79 -32.60
CA ILE A 190 16.19 41.14 -33.58
C ILE A 190 15.44 40.22 -34.57
N ILE A 191 14.23 39.78 -34.24
CA ILE A 191 13.40 38.92 -35.12
C ILE A 191 12.70 39.76 -36.23
N PHE A 192 12.58 41.07 -36.04
CA PHE A 192 11.83 41.97 -36.95
C PHE A 192 12.63 42.41 -38.17
N SER A 193 13.70 41.69 -38.54
CA SER A 193 14.39 41.89 -39.83
C SER A 193 13.53 41.54 -41.04
N ASN A 194 12.36 40.93 -40.83
CA ASN A 194 11.39 40.57 -41.86
C ASN A 194 10.28 41.62 -41.97
N GLU A 195 10.13 42.25 -43.14
CA GLU A 195 9.13 43.29 -43.42
C GLU A 195 7.67 42.82 -43.22
N LYS A 196 7.44 41.51 -43.16
CA LYS A 196 6.12 40.90 -42.94
C LYS A 196 5.72 40.77 -41.47
N LEU A 197 6.58 41.21 -40.55
CA LEU A 197 6.33 41.30 -39.11
C LEU A 197 6.11 42.76 -38.71
N PHE A 198 5.13 43.03 -37.85
CA PHE A 198 4.81 44.39 -37.45
C PHE A 198 5.43 44.72 -36.08
N GLU A 199 6.59 45.38 -36.08
CA GLU A 199 7.34 45.72 -34.85
C GLU A 199 6.50 46.53 -33.84
N GLY A 200 5.65 47.44 -34.33
CA GLY A 200 4.78 48.25 -33.48
C GLY A 200 3.72 47.47 -32.68
N SER A 201 3.52 46.17 -32.96
CA SER A 201 2.61 45.30 -32.20
C SER A 201 3.28 44.50 -31.09
N LEU A 202 4.59 44.64 -30.90
CA LEU A 202 5.30 43.93 -29.85
C LEU A 202 4.77 44.30 -28.46
N LYS A 203 4.29 43.31 -27.72
CA LYS A 203 3.72 43.49 -26.38
C LYS A 203 4.13 42.35 -25.45
N LEU A 204 4.50 42.69 -24.22
CA LEU A 204 4.70 41.71 -23.14
C LEU A 204 3.33 41.23 -22.62
N ILE A 205 3.09 39.92 -22.66
CA ILE A 205 1.85 39.28 -22.19
C ILE A 205 1.98 38.85 -20.73
N ALA A 206 3.07 38.17 -20.40
CA ALA A 206 3.30 37.61 -19.07
C ALA A 206 4.80 37.57 -18.78
N GLN A 207 5.15 37.50 -17.49
CA GLN A 207 6.53 37.32 -17.05
C GLN A 207 6.59 36.45 -15.79
N ASP A 208 7.65 35.65 -15.68
CA ASP A 208 7.98 34.90 -14.47
C ASP A 208 9.37 35.32 -13.95
N ASN A 209 9.94 34.59 -12.99
CA ASN A 209 11.25 34.93 -12.40
C ASN A 209 12.41 34.85 -13.41
N SER A 210 12.30 34.03 -14.46
CA SER A 210 13.37 33.74 -15.41
C SER A 210 13.04 34.13 -16.85
N ASN A 211 11.76 34.29 -17.21
CA ASN A 211 11.32 34.41 -18.59
C ASN A 211 10.25 35.51 -18.78
N GLU A 212 10.11 35.92 -20.03
CA GLU A 212 9.16 36.92 -20.52
C GLU A 212 8.46 36.36 -21.76
N LEU A 213 7.13 36.40 -21.77
CA LEU A 213 6.30 35.99 -22.90
C LEU A 213 5.85 37.23 -23.67
N TYR A 214 6.28 37.33 -24.92
CA TYR A 214 5.90 38.40 -25.84
C TYR A 214 4.92 37.92 -26.90
N THR A 215 4.07 38.85 -27.38
CA THR A 215 3.23 38.69 -28.55
C THR A 215 3.57 39.76 -29.59
N PHE A 216 3.42 39.44 -30.87
CA PHE A 216 3.44 40.40 -31.97
C PHE A 216 2.68 39.84 -33.17
N ILE A 217 2.23 40.73 -34.06
CA ILE A 217 1.43 40.41 -35.24
C ILE A 217 2.32 40.30 -36.47
N GLY A 218 2.06 39.33 -37.33
CA GLY A 218 2.60 39.29 -38.69
C GLY A 218 1.77 38.43 -39.63
N LEU A 219 2.23 38.28 -40.86
CA LEU A 219 1.56 37.44 -41.85
C LEU A 219 1.70 35.95 -41.49
N LYS A 220 0.62 35.17 -41.64
CA LYS A 220 0.66 33.71 -41.41
C LYS A 220 1.74 32.99 -42.21
N SER A 221 2.04 33.47 -43.41
CA SER A 221 3.05 32.88 -44.29
C SER A 221 4.48 32.96 -43.73
N THR A 222 4.73 33.68 -42.64
CA THR A 222 6.06 33.80 -42.02
C THR A 222 6.25 32.93 -40.78
N GLU A 223 5.30 32.06 -40.43
CA GLU A 223 5.39 31.25 -39.21
C GLU A 223 6.67 30.41 -39.13
N GLU A 224 7.03 29.70 -40.20
CA GLU A 224 8.22 28.86 -40.22
C GLU A 224 9.51 29.69 -40.08
N GLN A 225 9.56 30.87 -40.71
CA GLN A 225 10.68 31.79 -40.56
C GLN A 225 10.83 32.27 -39.10
N VAL A 226 9.71 32.61 -38.45
CA VAL A 226 9.70 33.03 -37.04
C VAL A 226 10.19 31.90 -36.13
N LYS A 227 9.81 30.64 -36.40
CA LYS A 227 10.32 29.48 -35.66
C LYS A 227 11.83 29.32 -35.82
N GLU A 228 12.35 29.48 -37.03
CA GLU A 228 13.79 29.43 -37.32
C GLU A 228 14.55 30.54 -36.60
N ASP A 229 14.03 31.78 -36.64
CA ASP A 229 14.64 32.92 -35.97
C ASP A 229 14.63 32.73 -34.44
N CYS A 230 13.52 32.26 -33.87
CA CYS A 230 13.44 31.92 -32.45
C CYS A 230 14.53 30.91 -32.07
N LYS A 231 14.68 29.83 -32.85
CA LYS A 231 15.70 28.81 -32.62
C LYS A 231 17.12 29.37 -32.74
N LYS A 232 17.39 30.23 -33.72
CA LYS A 232 18.69 30.88 -33.92
C LYS A 232 19.09 31.76 -32.74
N TYR A 233 18.12 32.44 -32.13
CA TYR A 233 18.37 33.36 -31.02
C TYR A 233 18.14 32.74 -29.64
N ASP A 234 17.86 31.44 -29.54
CA ASP A 234 17.56 30.72 -28.30
C ASP A 234 16.29 31.24 -27.58
N PHE A 235 15.32 31.67 -28.38
CA PHE A 235 13.96 31.96 -27.92
C PHE A 235 13.05 30.75 -28.13
N LEU A 236 12.05 30.62 -27.29
CA LEU A 236 11.08 29.53 -27.35
C LEU A 236 9.79 30.01 -28.02
N TYR A 237 9.53 29.53 -29.23
CA TYR A 237 8.24 29.73 -29.89
C TYR A 237 7.13 28.91 -29.21
N LYS A 238 5.98 29.52 -28.98
CA LYS A 238 4.81 28.89 -28.34
C LYS A 238 3.61 28.93 -29.30
N SER A 239 2.92 27.81 -29.42
CA SER A 239 1.65 27.70 -30.13
C SER A 239 0.53 27.33 -29.16
N PHE A 240 -0.71 27.67 -29.53
CA PHE A 240 -1.89 27.18 -28.84
C PHE A 240 -2.01 25.66 -29.01
N ILE A 241 -2.51 25.00 -27.98
CA ILE A 241 -3.05 23.65 -28.10
C ILE A 241 -4.55 23.73 -28.37
N LYS A 242 -5.12 22.67 -28.94
CA LYS A 242 -6.56 22.59 -29.20
C LYS A 242 -7.34 22.74 -27.88
N GLU A 243 -8.48 23.40 -27.93
CA GLU A 243 -9.32 23.64 -26.75
C GLU A 243 -9.75 22.34 -26.08
N GLU A 244 -10.06 21.31 -26.87
CA GLU A 244 -10.36 19.96 -26.39
C GLU A 244 -9.19 19.35 -25.59
N GLU A 245 -7.97 19.48 -26.10
CA GLU A 245 -6.75 18.99 -25.42
C GLU A 245 -6.50 19.75 -24.12
N PHE A 246 -6.73 21.07 -24.12
CA PHE A 246 -6.59 21.88 -22.92
C PHE A 246 -7.64 21.54 -21.86
N LYS A 247 -8.88 21.27 -22.29
CA LYS A 247 -9.94 20.79 -21.41
C LYS A 247 -9.58 19.44 -20.80
N ILE A 248 -9.10 18.49 -21.61
CA ILE A 248 -8.60 17.19 -21.13
C ILE A 248 -7.50 17.36 -20.07
N ILE A 249 -6.57 18.30 -20.26
CA ILE A 249 -5.51 18.56 -19.26
C ILE A 249 -6.13 19.03 -17.93
N LYS A 250 -7.11 19.94 -17.96
CA LYS A 250 -7.79 20.43 -16.75
C LYS A 250 -8.61 19.34 -16.08
N ASP A 251 -9.35 18.56 -16.85
CA ASP A 251 -10.15 17.45 -16.34
C ASP A 251 -9.25 16.42 -15.63
N ASN A 252 -8.11 16.04 -16.24
CA ASN A 252 -7.12 15.16 -15.61
C ASN A 252 -6.55 15.68 -14.28
N LEU A 253 -6.45 17.01 -14.10
CA LEU A 253 -6.01 17.59 -12.83
C LEU A 253 -7.06 17.42 -11.72
N ASN A 254 -8.34 17.55 -12.07
CA ASN A 254 -9.45 17.35 -11.13
C ASN A 254 -9.59 15.85 -10.79
N ASP A 255 -9.56 14.99 -11.81
CA ASP A 255 -9.68 13.54 -11.67
C ASP A 255 -8.56 12.94 -10.80
N TYR A 256 -7.39 13.60 -10.74
CA TYR A 256 -6.28 13.11 -9.94
C TYR A 256 -6.60 13.06 -8.43
N GLU A 257 -7.34 14.03 -7.89
CA GLU A 257 -7.69 14.02 -6.46
C GLU A 257 -8.70 12.91 -6.14
N GLU A 258 -9.66 12.67 -7.03
CA GLU A 258 -10.60 11.54 -6.91
C GLU A 258 -9.85 10.19 -6.99
N ASN A 259 -8.92 10.07 -7.94
CA ASN A 259 -8.06 8.90 -8.09
C ASN A 259 -7.18 8.67 -6.86
N LYS A 260 -6.65 9.74 -6.26
CA LYS A 260 -5.83 9.68 -5.05
C LYS A 260 -6.63 9.15 -3.86
N ASN A 261 -7.86 9.61 -3.67
CA ASN A 261 -8.75 9.12 -2.61
C ASN A 261 -9.15 7.66 -2.84
N SER A 262 -9.48 7.31 -4.08
CA SER A 262 -9.84 5.94 -4.47
C SER A 262 -8.68 4.97 -4.24
N HIS A 263 -7.46 5.40 -4.57
CA HIS A 263 -6.24 4.63 -4.30
C HIS A 263 -6.00 4.42 -2.81
N PHE A 264 -6.21 5.44 -1.96
CA PHE A 264 -6.11 5.26 -0.50
C PHE A 264 -7.11 4.23 0.02
N ILE A 265 -8.38 4.30 -0.41
CA ILE A 265 -9.43 3.34 -0.02
C ILE A 265 -9.02 1.92 -0.44
N PHE A 266 -8.50 1.77 -1.66
CA PHE A 266 -7.97 0.51 -2.15
C PHE A 266 -6.83 -0.02 -1.26
N LEU A 267 -5.79 0.78 -1.01
CA LEU A 267 -4.66 0.39 -0.17
C LEU A 267 -5.12 -0.04 1.24
N ARG A 268 -6.03 0.72 1.85
CA ARG A 268 -6.61 0.38 3.16
C ARG A 268 -7.37 -0.95 3.12
N SER A 269 -8.21 -1.17 2.11
CA SER A 269 -8.95 -2.44 1.96
C SER A 269 -8.01 -3.62 1.76
N THR A 270 -7.00 -3.46 0.91
CA THR A 270 -5.98 -4.48 0.64
C THR A 270 -5.15 -4.78 1.87
N PHE A 271 -4.76 -3.77 2.64
CA PHE A 271 -4.08 -3.92 3.92
C PHE A 271 -4.88 -4.79 4.90
N VAL A 272 -6.18 -4.51 5.06
CA VAL A 272 -7.08 -5.30 5.93
C VAL A 272 -7.16 -6.75 5.45
N LYS A 273 -7.42 -6.98 4.15
CA LYS A 273 -7.49 -8.33 3.56
C LYS A 273 -6.21 -9.14 3.78
N LEU A 274 -5.04 -8.52 3.57
CA LEU A 274 -3.76 -9.19 3.79
C LEU A 274 -3.51 -9.47 5.27
N THR A 275 -3.95 -8.58 6.15
CA THR A 275 -3.87 -8.77 7.60
C THR A 275 -4.79 -9.91 8.08
N GLU A 276 -5.95 -10.07 7.47
CA GLU A 276 -6.81 -11.23 7.70
C GLU A 276 -6.14 -12.51 7.25
N LEU A 277 -5.56 -12.48 6.06
CA LEU A 277 -4.88 -13.62 5.47
C LEU A 277 -3.69 -14.05 6.31
N ILE A 278 -2.85 -13.10 6.77
CA ILE A 278 -1.66 -13.44 7.55
C ILE A 278 -2.00 -14.04 8.91
N CYS A 279 -3.10 -13.60 9.55
CA CYS A 279 -3.56 -14.22 10.78
C CYS A 279 -3.91 -15.69 10.53
N ASN A 280 -4.61 -15.98 9.43
CA ASN A 280 -4.92 -17.35 9.01
C ASN A 280 -3.69 -18.21 8.72
N PHE A 281 -2.65 -17.65 8.11
CA PHE A 281 -1.35 -18.31 7.93
C PHE A 281 -0.69 -18.61 9.28
N ARG A 282 -0.59 -17.62 10.17
CA ARG A 282 0.03 -17.75 11.49
C ARG A 282 -0.72 -18.73 12.41
N PHE A 283 -2.04 -18.81 12.30
CA PHE A 283 -2.84 -19.84 12.97
C PHE A 283 -2.56 -21.24 12.46
N SER A 284 -2.54 -21.41 11.14
CA SER A 284 -2.25 -22.70 10.52
C SER A 284 -0.85 -23.17 10.89
N LYS A 285 0.10 -22.23 10.97
CA LYS A 285 1.44 -22.48 11.47
C LYS A 285 1.42 -22.95 12.92
N ALA A 286 0.75 -22.23 13.81
CA ALA A 286 0.61 -22.63 15.22
C ALA A 286 0.01 -24.05 15.36
N TYR A 287 -0.97 -24.39 14.52
CA TYR A 287 -1.58 -25.72 14.50
C TYR A 287 -0.60 -26.81 14.06
N LEU A 288 0.14 -26.59 12.98
CA LEU A 288 1.14 -27.56 12.51
C LEU A 288 2.32 -27.70 13.48
N ASP A 289 2.79 -26.59 14.05
CA ASP A 289 3.83 -26.58 15.06
C ASP A 289 3.39 -27.36 16.30
N CYS A 290 2.12 -27.26 16.72
CA CYS A 290 1.58 -28.11 17.80
C CYS A 290 1.60 -29.61 17.44
N ILE A 291 1.28 -29.99 16.19
CA ILE A 291 1.38 -31.38 15.75
C ILE A 291 2.83 -31.86 15.77
N LEU A 292 3.77 -31.03 15.32
CA LEU A 292 5.19 -31.36 15.31
C LEU A 292 5.79 -31.45 16.71
N SER A 293 5.38 -30.58 17.63
CA SER A 293 5.91 -30.53 18.99
C SER A 293 5.24 -31.54 19.93
N TYR A 294 3.92 -31.71 19.83
CA TYR A 294 3.14 -32.48 20.80
C TYR A 294 2.61 -33.82 20.26
N GLY A 295 2.65 -34.06 18.95
CA GLY A 295 2.21 -35.31 18.34
C GLY A 295 0.69 -35.52 18.35
N LEU A 296 0.21 -36.52 17.60
CA LEU A 296 -1.22 -36.85 17.49
C LEU A 296 -1.71 -37.67 18.72
N PRO A 297 -3.00 -37.57 19.13
CA PRO A 297 -4.12 -36.84 18.49
C PRO A 297 -4.14 -35.33 18.77
N PRO A 298 -4.82 -34.52 17.92
CA PRO A 298 -4.77 -33.06 17.97
C PRO A 298 -5.75 -32.45 18.98
N ASP A 299 -5.75 -32.95 20.23
CA ASP A 299 -6.54 -32.38 21.32
C ASP A 299 -5.81 -31.15 21.89
N TYR A 300 -5.66 -30.11 21.06
CA TYR A 300 -4.99 -28.87 21.44
C TYR A 300 -6.01 -27.76 21.71
N VAL A 301 -5.69 -26.91 22.68
CA VAL A 301 -6.37 -25.66 22.95
C VAL A 301 -5.45 -24.52 22.54
N PHE A 302 -6.02 -23.57 21.79
CA PHE A 302 -5.31 -22.39 21.34
C PHE A 302 -5.79 -21.16 22.10
N TYR A 303 -4.86 -20.27 22.40
CA TYR A 303 -5.10 -19.01 23.07
C TYR A 303 -4.46 -17.89 22.26
N SER A 304 -5.17 -16.77 22.15
CA SER A 304 -4.56 -15.50 21.80
C SER A 304 -4.25 -14.75 23.09
N VAL A 305 -3.00 -14.33 23.24
CA VAL A 305 -2.52 -13.52 24.36
C VAL A 305 -2.12 -12.16 23.82
N PHE A 306 -2.59 -11.10 24.44
CA PHE A 306 -2.27 -9.73 24.07
C PHE A 306 -1.86 -8.93 25.29
N SER A 307 -0.84 -8.09 25.10
CA SER A 307 -0.55 -6.98 26.00
C SER A 307 0.12 -5.85 25.23
N ASP A 308 -0.04 -4.66 25.78
CA ASP A 308 0.64 -3.43 25.36
C ASP A 308 2.05 -3.30 25.92
N LYS A 309 2.30 -3.95 27.05
CA LYS A 309 3.58 -3.86 27.73
C LYS A 309 4.34 -5.14 27.42
N THR A 310 5.30 -5.03 26.50
CA THR A 310 6.13 -6.15 26.04
C THR A 310 6.76 -6.92 27.20
N LYS A 311 7.22 -6.20 28.24
CA LYS A 311 7.79 -6.81 29.44
C LYS A 311 6.80 -7.69 30.20
N GLU A 312 5.60 -7.19 30.48
CA GLU A 312 4.55 -7.95 31.19
C GLU A 312 4.09 -9.15 30.36
N LEU A 313 4.01 -9.00 29.04
CA LEU A 313 3.71 -10.11 28.12
C LEU A 313 4.77 -11.21 28.19
N ASN A 314 6.04 -10.83 28.14
CA ASN A 314 7.15 -11.79 28.19
C ASN A 314 7.22 -12.51 29.54
N GLU A 315 6.97 -11.81 30.64
CA GLU A 315 6.90 -12.40 31.99
C GLU A 315 5.76 -13.41 32.09
N PHE A 316 4.58 -13.07 31.57
CA PHE A 316 3.43 -13.98 31.53
C PHE A 316 3.68 -15.19 30.63
N LEU A 317 4.18 -15.00 29.40
CA LEU A 317 4.49 -16.11 28.49
C LEU A 317 5.54 -17.05 29.07
N SER A 318 6.52 -16.52 29.81
CA SER A 318 7.53 -17.32 30.51
C SER A 318 6.92 -18.16 31.63
N ALA A 319 5.99 -17.59 32.41
CA ALA A 319 5.26 -18.33 33.45
C ALA A 319 4.31 -19.37 32.84
N PHE A 320 3.64 -19.01 31.74
CA PHE A 320 2.73 -19.86 30.99
C PHE A 320 3.45 -21.08 30.40
N SER A 321 4.63 -20.88 29.80
CA SER A 321 5.47 -21.96 29.28
C SER A 321 5.87 -22.93 30.40
N LYS A 322 6.37 -22.40 31.53
CA LYS A 322 6.81 -23.23 32.65
C LYS A 322 5.70 -24.09 33.20
N GLU A 323 4.48 -23.55 33.32
CA GLU A 323 3.34 -24.34 33.77
C GLU A 323 2.93 -25.38 32.73
N ALA A 324 2.84 -25.00 31.45
CA ALA A 324 2.52 -25.92 30.37
C ALA A 324 3.49 -27.12 30.34
N ASP A 325 4.80 -26.87 30.45
CA ASP A 325 5.85 -27.91 30.48
C ASP A 325 5.67 -28.90 31.64
N MET A 326 5.13 -28.45 32.78
CA MET A 326 4.87 -29.32 33.93
C MET A 326 3.66 -30.25 33.75
N TYR A 327 2.71 -29.88 32.89
CA TYR A 327 1.46 -30.62 32.71
C TYR A 327 1.43 -31.52 31.47
N VAL A 328 2.30 -31.31 30.47
CA VAL A 328 2.42 -32.19 29.31
C VAL A 328 2.78 -33.61 29.76
N ASN A 329 1.83 -34.54 29.63
CA ASN A 329 1.97 -35.90 30.16
C ASN A 329 2.95 -36.70 29.28
N ILE A 330 4.23 -36.70 29.67
CA ILE A 330 5.36 -37.35 28.99
C ILE A 330 5.05 -38.82 28.61
N LYS A 331 4.22 -39.52 29.39
CA LYS A 331 3.85 -40.92 29.13
C LYS A 331 2.81 -41.12 28.02
N LYS A 332 2.04 -40.11 27.63
CA LYS A 332 1.01 -40.20 26.58
C LYS A 332 1.57 -39.84 25.19
N TYR A 333 2.71 -39.16 25.13
CA TYR A 333 3.27 -38.53 23.92
C TYR A 333 4.76 -38.85 23.64
N THR A 334 5.31 -39.90 24.28
CA THR A 334 6.66 -40.46 24.07
C THR A 334 6.73 -41.09 22.66
N ASP A 335 7.68 -40.83 21.74
CA ASP A 335 9.16 -40.77 21.83
C ASP A 335 9.79 -39.67 20.92
N LYS A 336 9.07 -38.59 20.57
CA LYS A 336 9.58 -37.54 19.66
C LYS A 336 9.15 -36.12 20.07
N MET A 337 9.28 -35.76 21.34
CA MET A 337 9.07 -34.37 21.74
C MET A 337 10.36 -33.56 21.63
N TYR A 338 10.29 -32.46 20.90
CA TYR A 338 11.19 -31.31 21.05
C TYR A 338 10.38 -30.25 21.79
N GLY A 339 10.54 -30.20 23.11
CA GLY A 339 9.80 -29.28 23.97
C GLY A 339 10.23 -27.84 23.71
N ASP A 340 9.28 -27.03 23.27
CA ASP A 340 9.20 -25.58 23.51
C ASP A 340 7.73 -25.17 23.29
N LEU A 341 7.26 -24.14 24.02
CA LEU A 341 5.95 -23.53 23.81
C LEU A 341 5.82 -23.06 22.36
N VAL A 342 4.77 -23.47 21.65
CA VAL A 342 4.49 -22.97 20.30
C VAL A 342 3.95 -21.54 20.41
N VAL A 343 4.87 -20.58 20.27
CA VAL A 343 4.62 -19.15 20.29
C VAL A 343 4.65 -18.65 18.85
N VAL A 344 3.48 -18.42 18.25
CA VAL A 344 3.41 -17.72 16.96
C VAL A 344 3.12 -16.25 17.23
N ASN A 345 4.15 -15.43 17.09
CA ASN A 345 4.01 -13.99 17.22
C ASN A 345 3.22 -13.43 16.03
N VAL A 346 2.13 -12.72 16.32
CA VAL A 346 1.38 -11.92 15.35
C VAL A 346 1.70 -10.44 15.53
N ASN A 347 2.96 -10.09 15.30
CA ASN A 347 3.36 -8.70 15.12
C ASN A 347 2.75 -8.19 13.83
N LEU A 348 1.93 -7.14 13.97
CA LEU A 348 1.49 -6.30 12.86
C LEU A 348 2.59 -5.29 12.53
N PRO A 349 2.66 -4.79 11.28
CA PRO A 349 3.63 -3.77 10.83
C PRO A 349 3.79 -2.55 11.74
N ILE A 350 2.74 -2.19 12.48
CA ILE A 350 2.71 -1.01 13.36
C ILE A 350 3.56 -1.21 14.63
N TYR A 351 3.86 -2.46 15.00
CA TYR A 351 4.56 -2.80 16.23
C TYR A 351 6.03 -3.19 16.01
N GLU A 352 6.61 -2.90 14.83
CA GLU A 352 8.05 -3.08 14.56
C GLU A 352 8.93 -1.96 15.18
N GLU A 353 8.37 -1.03 15.95
CA GLU A 353 9.20 -0.11 16.73
C GLU A 353 9.75 -0.81 17.99
N ASP A 354 11.05 -1.10 17.90
CA ASP A 354 12.01 -1.51 18.94
C ASP A 354 11.82 -2.91 19.57
N ILE A 355 12.28 -3.92 18.82
CA ILE A 355 12.88 -5.13 19.43
C ILE A 355 14.36 -4.80 19.66
N PHE A 356 14.69 -4.29 20.85
CA PHE A 356 16.04 -4.28 21.41
C PHE A 356 16.07 -4.99 22.76
#